data_AF-A0A1I1WKX5-F1
#
_entry.id   AF-A0A1I1WKX5-F1
#
_cell.length_a   1.000
_cell.length_b   1.000
_cell.length_c   1.000
_cell.angle_alpha   90.00
_cell.angle_beta   90.00
_cell.angle_gamma   90.00
#
_symmetry.space_group_name_H-M   'P 1'
#
loop_
_entity.id
_entity.type
_entity.pdbx_description
1 polymer ?
#
loop_
_entity_poly.entity_id
_entity_poly.type
_entity_poly.pdbx_seq_one_letter_code
_entity_poly.pdbx_strand_id
1 'polypeptide(L)' 'MKLQLGQGQIVIEVEHDPDVPTTCPECGQAVPRHDTRTRRWRHLDTCQYRTIIEAGVPRTSCPKHGTLTMRVSWADG' A
#
# COMPACT_ATOMS: atom_id res chain seq x y z
N MET A 1 -1.70 11.18 -6.29
CA MET A 1 -0.78 12.05 -5.52
C MET A 1 -1.48 13.37 -5.22
N LYS A 2 -1.84 13.61 -3.95
CA LYS A 2 -2.47 14.84 -3.49
C LYS A 2 -1.59 15.47 -2.43
N LEU A 3 -1.10 16.68 -2.67
CA LEU A 3 -0.27 17.41 -1.70
C LEU A 3 -1.19 18.28 -0.81
N GLN A 4 -1.21 18.02 0.49
CA GLN A 4 -1.84 18.93 1.46
C GLN A 4 -0.75 19.73 2.16
N LEU A 5 -0.61 21.00 1.79
CA LEU A 5 0.32 21.93 2.43
C LEU A 5 -0.48 22.75 3.45
N GLY A 6 -0.24 22.53 4.76
CA GLY A 6 -0.93 23.32 5.79
C GLY A 6 -0.69 22.95 7.25
N GLN A 7 -0.03 21.81 7.56
CA GLN A 7 0.13 21.34 8.95
C GLN A 7 1.53 20.81 9.27
N GLY A 8 2.58 21.25 8.55
CA GLY A 8 3.93 20.69 8.73
C GLY A 8 4.03 19.21 8.35
N GLN A 9 3.05 18.69 7.60
CA GLN A 9 2.95 17.30 7.19
C GLN A 9 2.64 17.22 5.69
N ILE A 10 3.27 16.28 5.00
CA ILE A 10 2.97 15.88 3.62
C ILE A 10 2.40 14.46 3.67
N VAL A 11 1.23 14.25 3.05
CA VAL A 11 0.64 12.93 2.86
C VAL A 11 0.80 12.54 1.40
N ILE A 12 1.44 11.40 1.16
CA ILE A 12 1.60 10.81 -0.17
C ILE A 12 0.60 9.68 -0.28
N GLU A 13 -0.45 9.90 -1.06
CA GLU A 13 -1.47 8.88 -1.37
C GLU A 13 -1.02 8.02 -2.56
N VAL A 14 -0.98 6.70 -2.34
CA VAL A 14 -0.60 5.68 -3.32
C VAL A 14 -1.70 4.64 -3.42
N GLU A 15 -2.13 4.29 -4.62
CA GLU A 15 -3.15 3.27 -4.83
C GLU A 15 -2.62 2.18 -5.74
N HIS A 16 -3.03 0.94 -5.47
CA HIS A 16 -2.81 -0.14 -6.41
C HIS A 16 -3.84 -0.03 -7.53
N ASP A 17 -3.37 -0.04 -8.77
CA ASP A 17 -4.19 0.01 -9.97
C ASP A 17 -5.28 -1.11 -9.93
N PRO A 18 -6.57 -0.77 -9.99
CA PRO A 18 -7.64 -1.76 -9.88
C PRO A 18 -7.68 -2.73 -11.06
N ASP A 19 -7.15 -2.35 -12.22
CA ASP A 19 -7.14 -3.15 -13.44
C ASP A 19 -5.97 -4.15 -13.49
N VAL A 20 -4.99 -3.99 -12.58
CA VAL A 20 -3.86 -4.92 -12.46
C VAL A 20 -4.21 -6.09 -11.53
N PRO A 21 -4.02 -7.35 -11.98
CA PRO A 21 -4.29 -8.52 -11.15
C PRO A 21 -3.34 -8.58 -9.96
N THR A 22 -3.87 -8.98 -8.81
CA THR A 22 -3.07 -9.13 -7.60
C THR A 22 -2.33 -10.45 -7.59
N THR A 23 -1.15 -10.49 -6.98
CA THR A 23 -0.33 -11.70 -6.84
C THR A 23 -0.21 -12.12 -5.39
N CYS A 24 -0.26 -13.43 -5.17
CA CYS A 24 -0.06 -13.98 -3.83
C CYS A 24 1.40 -13.71 -3.40
N PRO A 25 1.65 -13.10 -2.23
CA PRO A 25 3.00 -12.76 -1.80
C PRO A 25 3.86 -13.98 -1.42
N GLU A 26 3.26 -15.18 -1.29
CA GLU A 26 3.98 -16.41 -0.93
C GLU A 26 4.31 -17.29 -2.13
N CYS A 27 3.38 -17.47 -3.08
CA CYS A 27 3.61 -18.30 -4.27
C CYS A 27 3.75 -17.53 -5.58
N GLY A 28 3.51 -16.21 -5.60
CA GLY A 28 3.61 -15.38 -6.81
C GLY A 28 2.48 -15.58 -7.83
N GLN A 29 1.54 -16.50 -7.60
CA GLN A 29 0.45 -16.76 -8.53
C GLN A 29 -0.53 -15.58 -8.60
N ALA A 30 -1.02 -15.26 -9.80
CA ALA A 30 -2.12 -14.33 -10.00
C ALA A 30 -3.40 -14.88 -9.36
N VAL A 31 -3.98 -14.09 -8.46
CA VAL A 31 -5.11 -14.48 -7.62
C VAL A 31 -6.10 -13.32 -7.52
N PRO A 32 -7.39 -13.58 -7.29
CA PRO A 32 -8.37 -12.52 -7.16
C PRO A 32 -8.09 -11.67 -5.92
N ARG A 33 -8.37 -10.37 -6.06
CA ARG A 33 -8.41 -9.43 -4.94
C ARG A 33 -9.58 -9.80 -4.03
N HIS A 34 -9.32 -9.86 -2.73
CA HIS A 34 -10.33 -10.10 -1.70
C HIS A 34 -10.98 -8.77 -1.28
N ASP A 35 -10.18 -7.87 -0.71
CA ASP A 35 -10.55 -6.49 -0.38
C ASP A 35 -9.31 -5.60 -0.43
N THR A 36 -9.49 -4.31 -0.16
CA THR A 36 -8.38 -3.34 -0.07
C THR A 36 -8.40 -2.71 1.32
N ARG A 37 -7.22 -2.56 1.94
CA ARG A 37 -7.07 -1.93 3.25
C ARG A 37 -6.12 -0.75 3.16
N THR A 38 -6.60 0.42 3.56
CA THR A 38 -5.78 1.61 3.68
C THR A 38 -4.82 1.46 4.84
N ARG A 39 -3.53 1.63 4.57
CA ARG A 39 -2.44 1.60 5.56
C ARG A 39 -1.67 2.90 5.47
N ARG A 40 -1.09 3.32 6.61
CA ARG A 40 -0.24 4.51 6.71
C ARG A 40 1.13 4.12 7.24
N TRP A 41 2.17 4.67 6.64
CA TRP A 41 3.56 4.51 7.07
C TRP A 41 4.20 5.87 7.30
N ARG A 42 5.06 5.94 8.31
CA ARG A 42 5.92 7.08 8.55
C ARG A 42 7.16 6.95 7.67
N HIS A 43 7.43 7.96 6.86
CA HIS A 43 8.67 8.06 6.09
C HIS A 43 9.60 9.12 6.70
N LEU A 44 10.86 9.18 6.25
CA LEU A 44 11.75 10.32 6.50
C LEU A 44 11.09 11.64 6.11
N ASP A 45 11.40 12.69 6.88
CA ASP A 45 10.93 14.04 6.61
C ASP A 45 11.39 14.54 5.25
N THR A 46 10.50 15.24 4.56
CA THR A 46 10.77 15.83 3.25
C THR A 46 10.62 17.33 3.36
N CYS A 47 11.66 18.08 3.03
CA CYS A 47 11.66 19.55 3.09
C CYS A 47 11.25 20.12 4.46
N GLN A 48 11.64 19.47 5.56
CA GLN A 48 11.25 19.81 6.95
C GLN A 48 9.79 19.51 7.31
N TYR A 49 9.06 18.79 6.46
CA TYR A 49 7.71 18.33 6.73
C TYR A 49 7.69 16.86 7.13
N ARG A 50 6.79 16.52 8.05
CA ARG A 50 6.44 15.15 8.39
C ARG A 50 5.87 14.43 7.18
N THR A 51 6.57 13.46 6.62
CA THR A 51 6.07 12.67 5.49
C THR A 51 5.37 11.41 5.95
N ILE A 52 4.11 11.27 5.56
CA ILE A 52 3.29 10.06 5.74
C ILE A 52 2.96 9.51 4.36
N ILE A 53 3.15 8.21 4.17
CA ILE A 53 2.66 7.51 2.99
C ILE A 53 1.35 6.84 3.39
N GLU A 54 0.28 7.12 2.67
CA GLU A 54 -1.01 6.43 2.79
C GLU A 54 -1.21 5.58 1.53
N ALA A 55 -1.49 4.29 1.69
CA ALA A 55 -1.78 3.44 0.54
C ALA A 55 -2.91 2.45 0.75
N GLY A 56 -3.74 2.30 -0.28
CA GLY A 56 -4.72 1.22 -0.38
C GLY A 56 -4.04 -0.09 -0.78
N VAL A 57 -3.77 -0.96 0.20
CA VAL A 57 -3.07 -2.23 -0.05
C VAL A 57 -4.08 -3.35 -0.30
N PRO A 58 -4.06 -4.01 -1.47
CA PRO A 58 -4.88 -5.19 -1.70
C PRO A 58 -4.53 -6.33 -0.75
N ARG A 59 -5.58 -7.01 -0.30
CA ARG A 59 -5.47 -8.38 0.20
C ARG A 59 -5.92 -9.34 -0.88
N THR A 60 -5.15 -10.40 -1.09
CA THR A 60 -5.37 -11.42 -2.12
C THR A 60 -6.01 -12.65 -1.52
N SER A 61 -6.96 -13.27 -2.22
CA SER A 61 -7.54 -14.55 -1.83
C SER A 61 -6.82 -15.70 -2.53
N CYS A 62 -5.75 -16.21 -1.92
CA CYS A 62 -5.01 -17.36 -2.47
C CYS A 62 -5.66 -18.68 -2.00
N PRO A 63 -5.95 -19.64 -2.90
CA PRO A 63 -6.53 -20.93 -2.51
C PRO A 63 -5.60 -21.78 -1.62
N LYS A 64 -4.28 -21.57 -1.69
CA LYS A 64 -3.28 -22.33 -0.93
C LYS A 64 -2.92 -21.69 0.42
N HIS A 65 -2.80 -20.36 0.46
CA HIS A 65 -2.30 -19.64 1.64
C HIS A 65 -3.37 -18.75 2.30
N GLY A 66 -4.61 -18.76 1.78
CA GLY A 66 -5.72 -17.97 2.30
C GLY A 66 -5.64 -16.50 1.92
N THR A 67 -6.22 -15.65 2.77
CA THR A 67 -6.25 -14.19 2.55
C THR A 67 -4.98 -13.55 3.07
N LEU A 68 -4.17 -13.01 2.18
CA LEU A 68 -2.88 -12.39 2.48
C LEU A 68 -2.83 -10.95 2.03
N THR A 69 -2.08 -10.10 2.72
CA THR A 69 -1.85 -8.71 2.29
C THR A 69 -0.65 -8.67 1.35
N MET A 70 -0.76 -7.99 0.21
CA MET A 70 0.39 -7.84 -0.70
C MET A 70 1.56 -7.14 0.02
N ARG A 71 2.78 -7.58 -0.31
CA ARG A 71 4.00 -6.93 0.17
C ARG A 71 4.13 -5.58 -0.52
N VAL A 72 4.41 -4.56 0.27
CA VAL A 72 4.63 -3.20 -0.20
C VAL A 72 6.11 -2.93 -0.06
N SER A 73 6.82 -2.73 -1.17
CA SER A 73 8.29 -2.77 -1.20
C SER A 73 8.97 -1.72 -0.32
N TRP A 74 8.30 -0.60 -0.05
CA TRP A 74 8.80 0.50 0.81
C TRP A 74 8.32 0.40 2.27
N ALA A 75 7.54 -0.62 2.61
CA ALA A 75 6.94 -0.81 3.93
C ALA A 75 7.64 -1.91 4.76
N ASP A 76 8.67 -2.54 4.22
CA ASP A 76 9.51 -3.50 4.94
C ASP A 76 10.52 -2.68 5.77
N GLY A 77 10.18 -2.44 7.03
CA GLY A 77 10.96 -1.64 7.97
C GLY A 77 10.51 -1.89 9.40
#